data_AF-A0A2H6EYS9-F1
#
_entry.id   AF-A0A2H6EYS9-F1
#
_cell.length_a   1.000
_cell.length_b   1.000
_cell.length_c   1.000
_cell.angle_alpha   90.00
_cell.angle_beta   90.00
_cell.angle_gamma   90.00
#
_symmetry.space_group_name_H-M   'P 1'
#
loop_
_entity.id
_entity.type
_entity.pdbx_description
1 polymer ?
#
loop_
_entity_poly.entity_id
_entity_poly.type
_entity_poly.pdbx_seq_one_letter_code
_entity_poly.pdbx_strand_id
1 'polypeptide(L)'
;MICGILLIVWTIPSAENASAGESDPVLATAGALSAAGNFDAAITEYLRYLYFHPTAETIGGVYLNMGNVYLRLSDWENARDAFRRSIRFAPNDSLKNVRRLNLAIHSIAHKNYSLAVLELLKVASFSKQPHLRRKAGFYLGVANVYLLEFDQVEAALAPYFSKDSSDYGRKTWQRLQRLAGKGKTIHPRSPATAKWLSTVFPGLGQLYSGDFKNAVNALALNGLLGYGVTRAFLEQNYVDAVLEGVFLFQRYYMGNRVHAAQIARTRPIKKEKKIAEEILTELGKYLAHKR
;
A
#
# COMPACT_ATOMS: atom_id res chain seq x y z
N MET A 1 4.42 8.74 7.96
CA MET A 1 3.89 7.52 8.62
C MET A 1 4.46 6.22 8.04
N ILE A 2 4.62 6.10 6.71
CA ILE A 2 5.27 4.95 6.03
C ILE A 2 6.66 4.65 6.62
N CYS A 3 7.47 5.68 6.92
CA CYS A 3 8.78 5.50 7.54
C CYS A 3 8.73 4.85 8.93
N GLY A 4 7.69 5.07 9.75
CA GLY A 4 7.67 4.54 11.12
C GLY A 4 7.61 3.01 11.15
N ILE A 5 6.68 2.41 10.41
CA ILE A 5 6.46 0.94 10.40
C ILE A 5 7.64 0.21 9.75
N LEU A 6 8.28 0.82 8.75
CA LEU A 6 9.44 0.24 8.04
C LEU A 6 10.77 0.47 8.79
N LEU A 7 10.94 1.61 9.48
CA LEU A 7 12.12 1.88 10.32
C LEU A 7 12.15 1.01 11.58
N ILE A 8 11.00 0.54 12.09
CA ILE A 8 10.96 -0.29 13.30
C ILE A 8 11.59 -1.68 13.09
N VAL A 9 11.91 -2.08 11.85
CA VAL A 9 12.54 -3.37 11.54
C VAL A 9 13.83 -3.22 10.74
N TRP A 10 14.36 -2.01 10.63
CA TRP A 10 15.69 -1.78 10.05
C TRP A 10 16.82 -2.40 10.88
N THR A 11 16.54 -2.82 12.13
CA THR A 11 17.43 -3.66 12.92
C THR A 11 17.13 -5.14 12.67
N ILE A 12 17.39 -5.62 11.46
CA ILE A 12 18.00 -6.95 11.40
C ILE A 12 19.45 -6.65 11.76
N PRO A 13 19.97 -7.11 12.92
CA PRO A 13 21.40 -7.06 13.13
C PRO A 13 21.99 -7.76 11.92
N SER A 14 22.82 -7.06 11.15
CA SER A 14 23.68 -7.61 10.12
C SER A 14 24.70 -8.62 10.69
N ALA A 15 24.47 -9.13 11.90
CA ALA A 15 25.38 -9.93 12.70
C ALA A 15 25.63 -11.33 12.12
N GLU A 16 24.84 -11.78 11.14
CA GLU A 16 25.16 -13.00 10.38
C GLU A 16 25.96 -12.74 9.09
N ASN A 17 26.24 -11.49 8.73
CA ASN A 17 27.01 -11.14 7.53
C ASN A 17 28.53 -10.97 7.78
N ALA A 18 28.98 -10.95 9.04
CA ALA A 18 30.36 -10.55 9.35
C ALA A 18 31.39 -11.67 9.10
N SER A 19 31.09 -12.95 9.34
CA SER A 19 32.17 -13.92 9.56
C SER A 19 32.80 -14.57 8.31
N ALA A 20 32.20 -14.47 7.11
CA ALA A 20 32.70 -15.20 5.93
C ALA A 20 33.24 -14.32 4.79
N GLY A 21 32.89 -13.03 4.73
CA GLY A 21 33.29 -12.12 3.66
C GLY A 21 34.24 -10.99 4.07
N GLU A 22 34.37 -10.71 5.37
CA GLU A 22 35.25 -9.64 5.88
C GLU A 22 36.74 -9.92 5.72
N SER A 23 37.13 -11.17 5.41
CA SER A 23 38.52 -11.53 5.15
C SER A 23 39.02 -11.16 3.75
N ASP A 24 38.11 -10.82 2.81
CA ASP A 24 38.51 -10.42 1.46
C ASP A 24 38.70 -8.89 1.37
N PRO A 25 39.92 -8.41 1.03
CA PRO A 25 40.22 -6.98 0.93
C PRO A 25 39.32 -6.22 -0.07
N VAL A 26 38.86 -6.88 -1.13
CA VAL A 26 37.97 -6.29 -2.15
C VAL A 26 36.59 -6.05 -1.57
N LEU A 27 36.04 -7.02 -0.82
CA LEU A 27 34.75 -6.87 -0.16
C LEU A 27 34.79 -5.84 0.97
N ALA A 28 35.89 -5.79 1.73
CA ALA A 28 36.09 -4.76 2.75
C ALA A 28 36.11 -3.36 2.14
N THR A 29 36.81 -3.19 1.01
CA THR A 29 36.87 -1.92 0.27
C THR A 29 35.50 -1.53 -0.30
N ALA A 30 34.78 -2.47 -0.91
CA ALA A 30 33.42 -2.24 -1.41
C ALA A 30 32.45 -1.82 -0.28
N GLY A 31 32.58 -2.45 0.89
CA GLY A 31 31.84 -2.10 2.10
C GLY A 31 32.15 -0.69 2.61
N ALA A 32 33.44 -0.32 2.65
CA ALA A 32 33.88 1.01 3.07
C ALA A 32 33.41 2.11 2.11
N LEU A 33 33.54 1.90 0.79
CA LEU A 33 33.04 2.83 -0.24
C LEU A 33 31.51 3.02 -0.12
N SER A 34 30.80 1.92 0.10
CA SER A 34 29.35 1.92 0.34
C SER A 34 28.99 2.76 1.55
N ALA A 35 29.69 2.59 2.68
CA ALA A 35 29.49 3.37 3.89
C ALA A 35 29.85 4.86 3.72
N ALA A 36 30.86 5.16 2.91
CA ALA A 36 31.28 6.52 2.57
C ALA A 36 30.35 7.23 1.57
N GLY A 37 29.31 6.55 1.06
CA GLY A 37 28.36 7.12 0.09
C GLY A 37 28.85 7.06 -1.37
N ASN A 38 30.03 6.49 -1.63
CA ASN A 38 30.55 6.32 -2.98
C ASN A 38 29.97 5.05 -3.61
N PHE A 39 28.69 5.13 -3.99
CA PHE A 39 27.90 3.98 -4.40
C PHE A 39 28.36 3.36 -5.72
N ASP A 40 28.71 4.16 -6.71
CA ASP A 40 29.17 3.65 -8.02
C ASP A 40 30.49 2.89 -7.90
N ALA A 41 31.44 3.43 -7.12
CA ALA A 41 32.69 2.75 -6.83
C ALA A 41 32.45 1.46 -6.03
N ALA A 42 31.55 1.47 -5.04
CA ALA A 42 31.19 0.28 -4.28
C ALA A 42 30.61 -0.82 -5.18
N ILE A 43 29.69 -0.48 -6.10
CA ILE A 43 29.14 -1.41 -7.09
C ILE A 43 30.24 -1.97 -7.99
N THR A 44 31.16 -1.12 -8.45
CA THR A 44 32.31 -1.54 -9.27
C THR A 44 33.16 -2.58 -8.55
N GLU A 45 33.48 -2.36 -7.28
CA GLU A 45 34.25 -3.32 -6.47
C GLU A 45 33.48 -4.63 -6.21
N TYR A 46 32.17 -4.57 -5.97
CA TYR A 46 31.36 -5.78 -5.86
C TYR A 46 31.31 -6.58 -7.17
N LEU A 47 31.17 -5.90 -8.32
CA LEU A 47 31.21 -6.55 -9.63
C LEU A 47 32.58 -7.17 -9.91
N ARG A 48 33.66 -6.47 -9.55
CA ARG A 48 35.03 -6.98 -9.64
C ARG A 48 35.20 -8.26 -8.84
N TYR A 49 34.73 -8.27 -7.60
CA TYR A 49 34.75 -9.48 -6.76
C TYR A 49 33.97 -10.64 -7.42
N LEU A 50 32.75 -10.39 -7.88
CA LEU A 50 31.92 -11.42 -8.52
C LEU A 50 32.56 -11.98 -9.80
N TYR A 51 33.33 -11.17 -10.53
CA TYR A 51 34.04 -11.59 -11.74
C TYR A 51 35.19 -12.55 -11.41
N PHE A 52 36.02 -12.24 -10.40
CA PHE A 52 37.16 -13.08 -10.03
C PHE A 52 36.80 -14.27 -9.13
N HIS A 53 35.61 -14.25 -8.51
CA HIS A 53 35.15 -15.29 -7.60
C HIS A 53 33.77 -15.86 -8.00
N PRO A 54 33.63 -16.44 -9.22
CA PRO A 54 32.33 -16.83 -9.78
C PRO A 54 31.66 -18.02 -9.06
N THR A 55 32.38 -18.73 -8.20
CA THR A 55 31.88 -19.89 -7.44
C THR A 55 31.98 -19.72 -5.93
N ALA A 56 32.29 -18.52 -5.44
CA ALA A 56 32.42 -18.27 -4.00
C ALA A 56 31.07 -18.39 -3.29
N GLU A 57 31.08 -18.95 -2.08
CA GLU A 57 29.87 -19.07 -1.24
C GLU A 57 29.31 -17.69 -0.83
N THR A 58 30.15 -16.67 -0.84
CA THR A 58 29.84 -15.26 -0.51
C THR A 58 29.02 -14.54 -1.57
N ILE A 59 28.89 -15.07 -2.80
CA ILE A 59 28.18 -14.44 -3.93
C ILE A 59 26.80 -13.92 -3.54
N GLY A 60 26.04 -14.73 -2.80
CA GLY A 60 24.71 -14.33 -2.36
C GLY A 60 24.72 -13.13 -1.40
N GLY A 61 25.74 -13.02 -0.54
CA GLY A 61 25.94 -11.87 0.35
C GLY A 61 26.36 -10.63 -0.41
N VAL A 62 27.22 -10.78 -1.42
CA VAL A 62 27.63 -9.66 -2.30
C VAL A 62 26.42 -9.07 -3.04
N TYR A 63 25.57 -9.90 -3.63
CA TYR A 63 24.33 -9.44 -4.26
C TYR A 63 23.35 -8.77 -3.28
N LEU A 64 23.33 -9.20 -2.01
CA LEU A 64 22.52 -8.53 -0.97
C LEU A 64 23.04 -7.11 -0.75
N ASN A 65 24.35 -6.95 -0.60
CA ASN A 65 25.00 -5.66 -0.39
C ASN A 65 24.83 -4.73 -1.60
N MET A 66 25.00 -5.25 -2.82
CA MET A 66 24.70 -4.50 -4.04
C MET A 66 23.25 -4.03 -4.07
N GLY A 67 22.29 -4.90 -3.71
CA GLY A 67 20.87 -4.52 -3.62
C GLY A 67 20.64 -3.34 -2.66
N ASN A 68 21.30 -3.35 -1.50
CA ASN A 68 21.24 -2.24 -0.54
C ASN A 68 21.88 -0.96 -1.07
N VAL A 69 22.96 -1.05 -1.85
CA VAL A 69 23.60 0.11 -2.49
C VAL A 69 22.69 0.70 -3.57
N TYR A 70 22.14 -0.13 -4.46
CA TYR A 70 21.19 0.31 -5.48
C TYR A 70 19.94 0.96 -4.85
N LEU A 71 19.47 0.46 -3.71
CA LEU A 71 18.41 1.12 -2.96
C LEU A 71 18.77 2.55 -2.53
N ARG A 72 20.01 2.78 -2.07
CA ARG A 72 20.46 4.12 -1.70
C ARG A 72 20.63 5.05 -2.91
N LEU A 73 20.86 4.48 -4.09
CA LEU A 73 20.82 5.19 -5.37
C LEU A 73 19.40 5.43 -5.90
N SER A 74 18.35 4.95 -5.22
CA SER A 74 16.98 4.92 -5.72
C SER A 74 16.79 4.12 -7.02
N ASP A 75 17.77 3.29 -7.39
CA ASP A 75 17.73 2.40 -8.54
C ASP A 75 17.02 1.10 -8.16
N TRP A 76 15.69 1.16 -8.21
CA TRP A 76 14.86 0.07 -7.74
C TRP A 76 14.92 -1.18 -8.63
N GLU A 77 15.15 -1.00 -9.94
CA GLU A 77 15.21 -2.12 -10.87
C GLU A 77 16.44 -2.98 -10.61
N ASN A 78 17.62 -2.37 -10.53
CA ASN A 78 18.86 -3.07 -10.23
C ASN A 78 18.87 -3.60 -8.79
N ALA A 79 18.30 -2.88 -7.83
CA ALA A 79 18.15 -3.37 -6.46
C ALA A 79 17.35 -4.68 -6.41
N ARG A 80 16.18 -4.72 -7.09
CA ARG A 80 15.33 -5.91 -7.15
C ARG A 80 16.09 -7.09 -7.75
N ASP A 81 16.79 -6.89 -8.85
CA ASP A 81 17.51 -7.97 -9.53
C ASP A 81 18.68 -8.49 -8.68
N ALA A 82 19.41 -7.60 -8.01
CA ALA A 82 20.43 -7.97 -7.04
C ALA A 82 19.84 -8.78 -5.88
N PHE A 83 18.72 -8.36 -5.29
CA PHE A 83 18.05 -9.15 -4.25
C PHE A 83 17.56 -10.52 -4.75
N ARG A 84 17.03 -10.62 -5.97
CA ARG A 84 16.61 -11.91 -6.55
C ARG A 84 17.81 -12.85 -6.75
N ARG A 85 18.95 -12.33 -7.21
CA ARG A 85 20.20 -13.10 -7.30
C ARG A 85 20.68 -13.52 -5.91
N SER A 86 20.63 -12.62 -4.93
CA SER A 86 20.93 -12.94 -3.53
C SER A 86 20.07 -14.09 -3.00
N ILE A 87 18.76 -14.10 -3.25
CA ILE A 87 17.85 -15.19 -2.85
C ILE A 87 18.22 -16.50 -3.57
N ARG A 88 18.64 -16.44 -4.84
CA ARG A 88 19.05 -17.62 -5.63
C ARG A 88 20.31 -18.26 -5.08
N PHE A 89 21.32 -17.46 -4.73
CA PHE A 89 22.60 -17.90 -4.15
C PHE A 89 22.54 -17.97 -2.60
N ALA A 90 21.38 -18.30 -2.03
CA ALA A 90 21.29 -18.55 -0.60
C ALA A 90 21.77 -19.98 -0.29
N PRO A 91 22.70 -20.18 0.66
CA PRO A 91 23.28 -21.48 0.97
C PRO A 91 22.29 -22.43 1.65
N ASN A 92 21.23 -21.90 2.24
CA ASN A 92 20.19 -22.68 2.91
C ASN A 92 18.83 -21.95 2.88
N ASP A 93 17.78 -22.69 3.22
CA ASP A 93 16.41 -22.17 3.24
C ASP A 93 16.19 -21.08 4.30
N SER A 94 16.94 -21.10 5.41
CA SER A 94 16.88 -20.07 6.44
C SER A 94 17.23 -18.71 5.83
N LEU A 95 18.43 -18.61 5.27
CA LEU A 95 18.96 -17.37 4.74
C LEU A 95 18.18 -16.93 3.50
N LYS A 96 17.68 -17.88 2.70
CA LYS A 96 16.77 -17.61 1.59
C LYS A 96 15.51 -16.88 2.06
N ASN A 97 14.90 -17.34 3.15
CA ASN A 97 13.70 -16.72 3.71
C ASN A 97 13.99 -15.35 4.35
N VAL A 98 15.15 -15.17 4.99
CA VAL A 98 15.61 -13.85 5.47
C VAL A 98 15.76 -12.87 4.31
N ARG A 99 16.41 -13.29 3.21
CA ARG A 99 16.59 -12.44 2.01
C ARG A 99 15.27 -12.11 1.32
N ARG A 100 14.31 -13.05 1.27
CA ARG A 100 12.93 -12.80 0.81
C ARG A 100 12.21 -11.76 1.67
N LEU A 101 12.34 -11.84 2.99
CA LEU A 101 11.78 -10.83 3.90
C LEU A 101 12.35 -9.44 3.60
N ASN A 102 13.66 -9.32 3.40
CA ASN A 102 14.30 -8.04 3.07
C ASN A 102 13.76 -7.46 1.76
N LEU A 103 13.72 -8.27 0.70
CA LEU A 103 13.15 -7.85 -0.59
C LEU A 103 11.69 -7.40 -0.43
N ALA A 104 10.88 -8.13 0.33
CA ALA A 104 9.49 -7.79 0.54
C ALA A 104 9.31 -6.48 1.32
N ILE A 105 10.07 -6.27 2.40
CA ILE A 105 10.03 -5.05 3.20
C ILE A 105 10.41 -3.84 2.35
N HIS A 106 11.47 -3.95 1.54
CA HIS A 106 11.85 -2.91 0.59
C HIS A 106 10.78 -2.72 -0.49
N SER A 107 10.13 -3.78 -0.95
CA SER A 107 9.03 -3.68 -1.91
C SER A 107 7.83 -2.91 -1.33
N ILE A 108 7.50 -3.10 -0.05
CA ILE A 108 6.48 -2.28 0.64
C ILE A 108 6.89 -0.81 0.69
N ALA A 109 8.16 -0.53 1.02
CA ALA A 109 8.70 0.83 1.07
C ALA A 109 8.56 1.56 -0.28
N HIS A 110 8.77 0.84 -1.38
CA HIS A 110 8.69 1.35 -2.75
C HIS A 110 7.30 1.13 -3.39
N LYS A 111 6.27 0.89 -2.57
CA LYS A 111 4.87 0.73 -2.99
C LYS A 111 4.60 -0.42 -3.97
N ASN A 112 5.53 -1.36 -4.11
CA ASN A 112 5.33 -2.60 -4.87
C ASN A 112 4.74 -3.68 -3.95
N TYR A 113 3.48 -3.47 -3.56
CA TYR A 113 2.80 -4.33 -2.59
C TYR A 113 2.53 -5.74 -3.14
N SER A 114 2.27 -5.88 -4.44
CA SER A 114 2.04 -7.19 -5.08
C SER A 114 3.27 -8.10 -4.99
N LEU A 115 4.48 -7.56 -5.27
CA LEU A 115 5.72 -8.31 -5.09
C LEU A 115 5.97 -8.64 -3.61
N ALA A 116 5.71 -7.68 -2.72
CA ALA A 116 5.84 -7.92 -1.28
C ALA A 116 4.95 -9.08 -0.82
N VAL A 117 3.66 -9.07 -1.18
CA VAL A 117 2.72 -10.14 -0.84
C VAL A 117 3.22 -11.49 -1.35
N LEU A 118 3.68 -11.57 -2.61
CA LEU A 118 4.20 -12.81 -3.20
C LEU A 118 5.37 -13.39 -2.39
N GLU A 119 6.38 -12.58 -2.06
CA GLU A 119 7.55 -13.05 -1.32
C GLU A 119 7.23 -13.35 0.15
N LEU A 120 6.33 -12.58 0.77
CA LEU A 120 5.89 -12.78 2.15
C LEU A 120 5.05 -14.05 2.31
N LEU A 121 4.16 -14.35 1.36
CA LEU A 121 3.40 -15.60 1.34
C LEU A 121 4.34 -16.81 1.31
N LYS A 122 5.38 -16.79 0.46
CA LYS A 122 6.36 -17.88 0.42
C LYS A 122 7.02 -18.12 1.78
N VAL A 123 7.38 -17.04 2.50
CA VAL A 123 8.02 -17.17 3.82
C VAL A 123 7.01 -17.59 4.89
N ALA A 124 5.82 -16.98 4.91
CA ALA A 124 4.76 -17.26 5.88
C ALA A 124 4.27 -18.70 5.80
N SER A 125 4.15 -19.27 4.60
CA SER A 125 3.65 -20.61 4.36
C SER A 125 4.72 -21.70 4.52
N PHE A 126 5.94 -21.48 4.01
CA PHE A 126 6.92 -22.57 3.84
C PHE A 126 8.16 -22.50 4.73
N SER A 127 8.39 -21.39 5.45
CA SER A 127 9.56 -21.32 6.33
C SER A 127 9.44 -22.33 7.48
N LYS A 128 10.48 -23.14 7.71
CA LYS A 128 10.56 -24.06 8.86
C LYS A 128 10.65 -23.30 10.19
N GLN A 129 11.11 -22.05 10.17
CA GLN A 129 11.34 -21.25 11.37
C GLN A 129 10.09 -20.44 11.77
N PRO A 130 9.51 -20.70 12.95
CA PRO A 130 8.27 -20.03 13.37
C PRO A 130 8.41 -18.51 13.49
N HIS A 131 9.58 -18.00 13.88
CA HIS A 131 9.79 -16.56 14.02
C HIS A 131 9.80 -15.85 12.65
N LEU A 132 10.37 -16.45 11.61
CA LEU A 132 10.31 -15.92 10.24
C LEU A 132 8.88 -15.96 9.69
N ARG A 133 8.12 -17.03 9.94
CA ARG A 133 6.70 -17.11 9.55
C ARG A 133 5.87 -15.97 10.17
N ARG A 134 6.04 -15.72 11.48
CA ARG A 134 5.35 -14.63 12.17
C ARG A 134 5.75 -13.25 11.65
N LYS A 135 7.05 -13.03 11.43
CA LYS A 135 7.55 -11.77 10.85
C LYS A 135 6.98 -11.55 9.45
N ALA A 136 6.94 -12.60 8.63
CA ALA A 136 6.33 -12.55 7.31
C ALA A 136 4.82 -12.26 7.37
N GLY A 137 4.09 -12.92 8.28
CA GLY A 137 2.66 -12.68 8.50
C GLY A 137 2.36 -11.23 8.89
N PHE A 138 3.16 -10.64 9.78
CA PHE A 138 3.04 -9.22 10.13
C PHE A 138 3.11 -8.32 8.91
N TYR A 139 4.16 -8.47 8.10
CA TYR A 139 4.34 -7.68 6.89
C TYR A 139 3.34 -7.98 5.79
N LEU A 140 2.88 -9.23 5.71
CA LEU A 140 1.83 -9.64 4.79
C LEU A 140 0.52 -8.93 5.13
N GLY A 141 0.20 -8.81 6.42
CA GLY A 141 -0.91 -8.01 6.89
C GLY A 141 -0.76 -6.55 6.50
N VAL A 142 0.41 -5.94 6.73
CA VAL A 142 0.70 -4.56 6.32
C VAL A 142 0.56 -4.37 4.81
N ALA A 143 1.09 -5.28 3.99
CA ALA A 143 0.98 -5.20 2.53
C ALA A 143 -0.48 -5.32 2.05
N ASN A 144 -1.26 -6.22 2.64
CA ASN A 144 -2.69 -6.36 2.35
C ASN A 144 -3.49 -5.12 2.75
N VAL A 145 -3.15 -4.44 3.85
CA VAL A 145 -3.76 -3.15 4.23
C VAL A 145 -3.51 -2.10 3.15
N TYR A 146 -2.30 -2.03 2.57
CA TYR A 146 -2.00 -1.10 1.47
C TYR A 146 -2.73 -1.45 0.17
N LEU A 147 -2.98 -2.74 -0.07
CA LEU A 147 -3.78 -3.22 -1.21
C LEU A 147 -5.30 -3.07 -0.99
N LEU A 148 -5.75 -2.67 0.20
CA LEU A 148 -7.16 -2.63 0.63
C LEU A 148 -7.82 -4.02 0.66
N GLU A 149 -7.02 -5.09 0.73
CA GLU A 149 -7.46 -6.49 0.77
C GLU A 149 -7.78 -6.92 2.22
N PHE A 150 -8.82 -6.32 2.80
CA PHE A 150 -9.16 -6.47 4.22
C PHE A 150 -9.49 -7.90 4.64
N ASP A 151 -9.90 -8.75 3.69
CA ASP A 151 -10.16 -10.18 3.93
C ASP A 151 -8.93 -10.93 4.41
N GLN A 152 -7.76 -10.57 3.91
CA GLN A 152 -6.50 -11.25 4.20
C GLN A 152 -5.77 -10.69 5.42
N VAL A 153 -6.10 -9.46 5.84
CA VAL A 153 -5.37 -8.73 6.91
C VAL A 153 -5.40 -9.50 8.22
N GLU A 154 -6.57 -9.99 8.63
CA GLU A 154 -6.74 -10.69 9.90
C GLU A 154 -5.97 -12.01 9.92
N ALA A 155 -6.14 -12.84 8.89
CA ALA A 155 -5.44 -14.12 8.78
C ALA A 155 -3.91 -13.95 8.78
N ALA A 156 -3.40 -12.91 8.10
CA ALA A 156 -1.98 -12.63 8.04
C ALA A 156 -1.40 -12.15 9.39
N LEU A 157 -2.12 -11.30 10.12
CA LEU A 157 -1.67 -10.72 11.39
C LEU A 157 -1.86 -11.64 12.60
N ALA A 158 -2.85 -12.54 12.56
CA ALA A 158 -3.20 -13.38 13.71
C ALA A 158 -2.01 -14.16 14.33
N PRO A 159 -1.11 -14.80 13.54
CA PRO A 159 0.05 -15.52 14.11
C PRO A 159 1.04 -14.62 14.85
N TYR A 160 1.08 -13.33 14.52
CA TYR A 160 1.96 -12.37 15.17
C TYR A 160 1.38 -11.94 16.52
N PHE A 161 0.07 -11.62 16.57
CA PHE A 161 -0.60 -11.17 17.80
C PHE A 161 -0.92 -12.31 18.78
N SER A 162 -1.08 -13.56 18.32
CA SER A 162 -1.37 -14.70 19.21
C SER A 162 -0.27 -14.98 20.25
N LYS A 163 0.97 -14.56 19.99
CA LYS A 163 2.09 -14.70 20.94
C LYS A 163 2.09 -13.61 22.02
N ASP A 164 1.36 -12.52 21.80
CA ASP A 164 1.33 -11.39 22.72
C ASP A 164 0.14 -11.49 23.67
N SER A 165 0.38 -12.06 24.85
CA SER A 165 -0.61 -12.17 25.93
C SER A 165 -0.73 -10.90 26.78
N SER A 166 -0.08 -9.78 26.40
CA SER A 166 -0.27 -8.52 27.10
C SER A 166 -1.69 -7.97 26.89
N ASP A 167 -2.21 -7.25 27.89
CA ASP A 167 -3.50 -6.58 27.78
C ASP A 167 -3.54 -5.57 26.61
N TYR A 168 -2.45 -4.83 26.45
CA TYR A 168 -2.29 -3.89 25.35
C TYR A 168 -2.29 -4.57 23.97
N GLY A 169 -1.59 -5.71 23.85
CA GLY A 169 -1.58 -6.52 22.63
C GLY A 169 -2.97 -7.07 22.27
N ARG A 170 -3.70 -7.61 23.25
CA ARG A 170 -5.08 -8.07 23.05
C ARG A 170 -6.02 -6.95 22.61
N LYS A 171 -5.97 -5.79 23.28
CA LYS A 171 -6.81 -4.62 22.93
C LYS A 171 -6.48 -4.10 21.53
N THR A 172 -5.20 -4.04 21.18
CA THR A 172 -4.75 -3.69 19.82
C THR A 172 -5.31 -4.67 18.81
N TRP A 173 -5.18 -5.98 19.06
CA TRP A 173 -5.67 -7.02 18.15
C TRP A 173 -7.18 -6.93 17.91
N GLN A 174 -7.99 -6.79 18.98
CA GLN A 174 -9.44 -6.60 18.86
C GLN A 174 -9.81 -5.36 18.05
N ARG A 175 -9.05 -4.27 18.20
CA ARG A 175 -9.26 -3.05 17.42
C ARG A 175 -8.94 -3.26 15.94
N LEU A 176 -7.84 -3.94 15.63
CA LEU A 176 -7.45 -4.27 14.26
C LEU A 176 -8.50 -5.16 13.58
N GLN A 177 -9.02 -6.18 14.27
CA GLN A 177 -10.11 -7.02 13.77
C GLN A 177 -11.37 -6.21 13.47
N ARG A 178 -11.77 -5.30 14.38
CA ARG A 178 -12.92 -4.42 14.18
C ARG A 178 -12.72 -3.50 12.97
N LEU A 179 -11.53 -2.92 12.81
CA LEU A 179 -11.23 -2.04 11.67
C LEU A 179 -11.23 -2.81 10.34
N ALA A 180 -10.56 -3.97 10.29
CA ALA A 180 -10.56 -4.83 9.12
C ALA A 180 -11.99 -5.28 8.77
N GLY A 181 -12.79 -5.68 9.76
CA GLY A 181 -14.19 -6.03 9.59
C GLY A 181 -15.04 -4.89 9.01
N LYS A 182 -14.81 -3.64 9.43
CA LYS A 182 -15.45 -2.47 8.81
C LYS A 182 -15.01 -2.26 7.36
N GLY A 183 -13.77 -2.61 7.01
CA GLY A 183 -13.29 -2.57 5.63
C GLY A 183 -14.04 -3.55 4.74
N LYS A 184 -14.24 -4.78 5.21
CA LYS A 184 -14.95 -5.86 4.49
C LYS A 184 -16.41 -5.54 4.15
N THR A 185 -17.06 -4.66 4.91
CA THR A 185 -18.46 -4.26 4.65
C THR A 185 -18.60 -3.10 3.66
N ILE A 186 -17.49 -2.53 3.19
CA ILE A 186 -17.52 -1.48 2.17
C ILE A 186 -17.68 -2.14 0.81
N HIS A 187 -18.86 -1.95 0.21
CA HIS A 187 -19.12 -2.46 -1.13
C HIS A 187 -19.02 -1.35 -2.18
N PRO A 188 -18.40 -1.62 -3.34
CA PRO A 188 -18.44 -0.74 -4.49
C PRO A 188 -19.89 -0.43 -4.89
N ARG A 189 -20.15 0.80 -5.30
CA ARG A 189 -21.46 1.23 -5.83
C ARG A 189 -21.35 1.41 -7.34
N SER A 190 -22.36 0.97 -8.08
CA SER A 190 -22.35 1.06 -9.55
C SER A 190 -22.41 2.52 -9.99
N PRO A 191 -21.39 3.04 -10.71
CA PRO A 191 -21.42 4.41 -11.23
C PRO A 191 -22.52 4.62 -12.27
N ALA A 192 -22.83 3.59 -13.06
CA ALA A 192 -23.88 3.63 -14.07
C ALA A 192 -25.26 3.77 -13.41
N THR A 193 -25.53 2.99 -12.35
CA THR A 193 -26.78 3.07 -11.59
C THR A 193 -26.92 4.44 -10.92
N ALA A 194 -25.86 4.96 -10.30
CA ALA A 194 -25.88 6.31 -9.71
C ALA A 194 -26.17 7.40 -10.75
N LYS A 195 -25.56 7.30 -11.94
CA LYS A 195 -25.82 8.21 -13.06
C LYS A 195 -27.27 8.13 -13.51
N TRP A 196 -27.81 6.93 -13.69
CA TRP A 196 -29.18 6.71 -14.15
C TRP A 196 -30.20 7.25 -13.14
N LEU A 197 -30.04 6.93 -11.85
CA LEU A 197 -30.89 7.46 -10.78
C LEU A 197 -30.91 9.00 -10.79
N SER A 198 -29.74 9.63 -10.95
CA SER A 198 -29.63 11.09 -11.02
C SER A 198 -30.13 11.68 -12.35
N THR A 199 -30.34 10.84 -13.37
CA THR A 199 -31.01 11.21 -14.63
C THR A 199 -32.52 11.16 -14.48
N VAL A 200 -33.05 10.31 -13.60
CA VAL A 200 -34.49 10.30 -13.33
C VAL A 200 -34.84 11.47 -12.40
N PHE A 201 -34.05 11.65 -11.35
CA PHE A 201 -34.30 12.71 -10.37
C PHE A 201 -32.98 13.23 -9.77
N PRO A 202 -32.72 14.54 -9.84
CA PRO A 202 -31.49 15.13 -9.30
C PRO A 202 -31.25 14.74 -7.83
N GLY A 203 -30.04 14.31 -7.52
CA GLY A 203 -29.65 13.90 -6.16
C GLY A 203 -29.81 12.41 -5.83
N LEU A 204 -30.60 11.63 -6.58
CA LEU A 204 -30.82 10.22 -6.22
C LEU A 204 -29.56 9.35 -6.32
N GLY A 205 -28.67 9.58 -7.27
CA GLY A 205 -27.43 8.81 -7.37
C GLY A 205 -26.43 9.12 -6.27
N GLN A 206 -26.41 10.37 -5.79
CA GLN A 206 -25.64 10.79 -4.63
C GLN A 206 -26.21 10.14 -3.36
N LEU A 207 -27.53 10.14 -3.20
CA LEU A 207 -28.21 9.47 -2.08
C LEU A 207 -27.96 7.95 -2.10
N TYR A 208 -28.07 7.32 -3.27
CA TYR A 208 -27.70 5.92 -3.49
C TYR A 208 -26.26 5.64 -3.06
N SER A 209 -25.34 6.58 -3.27
CA SER A 209 -23.95 6.46 -2.83
C SER A 209 -23.74 6.81 -1.35
N GLY A 210 -24.81 7.11 -0.61
CA GLY A 210 -24.78 7.51 0.79
C GLY A 210 -24.19 8.90 1.02
N ASP A 211 -24.32 9.80 0.05
CA ASP A 211 -23.86 11.18 0.09
C ASP A 211 -25.03 12.16 0.16
N PHE A 212 -25.64 12.25 1.34
CA PHE A 212 -26.84 13.05 1.58
C PHE A 212 -26.64 14.54 1.31
N LYS A 213 -25.47 15.10 1.66
CA LYS A 213 -25.17 16.52 1.44
C LYS A 213 -25.20 16.87 -0.04
N ASN A 214 -24.54 16.06 -0.87
CA ASN A 214 -24.54 16.28 -2.31
C ASN A 214 -25.88 15.94 -2.97
N ALA A 215 -26.66 15.02 -2.39
CA ALA A 215 -28.02 14.73 -2.84
C ALA A 215 -28.94 15.95 -2.68
N VAL A 216 -28.96 16.56 -1.48
CA VAL A 216 -29.77 17.76 -1.21
C VAL A 216 -29.31 18.93 -2.06
N ASN A 217 -28.00 19.14 -2.19
CA ASN A 217 -27.46 20.21 -3.04
C ASN A 217 -27.88 20.06 -4.51
N ALA A 218 -27.79 18.84 -5.05
CA ALA A 218 -28.22 18.56 -6.42
C ALA A 218 -29.72 18.79 -6.63
N LEU A 219 -30.55 18.35 -5.66
CA LEU A 219 -31.98 18.57 -5.69
C LEU A 219 -32.33 20.06 -5.66
N ALA A 220 -31.77 20.81 -4.71
CA ALA A 220 -32.02 22.23 -4.56
C ALA A 220 -31.62 23.02 -5.82
N LEU A 221 -30.40 22.80 -6.32
CA LEU A 221 -29.88 23.53 -7.46
C LEU A 221 -30.68 23.23 -8.75
N ASN A 222 -30.97 21.96 -9.03
CA ASN A 222 -31.76 21.61 -10.21
C ASN A 222 -33.23 22.02 -10.06
N GLY A 223 -33.79 21.96 -8.86
CA GLY A 223 -35.15 22.43 -8.58
C GLY A 223 -35.30 23.93 -8.80
N LEU A 224 -34.35 24.73 -8.29
CA LEU A 224 -34.35 26.18 -8.49
C LEU A 224 -34.22 26.57 -9.96
N LEU A 225 -33.31 25.92 -10.70
CA LEU A 225 -33.15 26.17 -12.14
C LEU A 225 -34.37 25.71 -12.94
N GLY A 226 -34.94 24.54 -12.61
CA GLY A 226 -36.15 24.05 -13.27
C GLY A 226 -37.36 24.95 -13.00
N TYR A 227 -37.48 25.47 -11.78
CA TYR A 227 -38.47 26.49 -11.44
C TYR A 227 -38.27 27.78 -12.24
N GLY A 228 -37.03 28.28 -12.35
CA GLY A 228 -36.71 29.48 -13.15
C GLY A 228 -37.15 29.35 -14.60
N VAL A 229 -36.77 28.24 -15.26
CA VAL A 229 -37.18 27.92 -16.64
C VAL A 229 -38.69 27.85 -16.78
N THR A 230 -39.36 27.17 -15.83
CA THR A 230 -40.83 27.02 -15.85
C THR A 230 -41.53 28.37 -15.69
N ARG A 231 -41.05 29.20 -14.76
CA ARG A 231 -41.57 30.55 -14.54
C ARG A 231 -41.39 31.42 -15.78
N ALA A 232 -40.18 31.48 -16.35
CA ALA A 232 -39.90 32.26 -17.57
C ALA A 232 -40.80 31.83 -18.74
N PHE A 233 -41.05 30.52 -18.89
CA PHE A 233 -41.96 30.00 -19.90
C PHE A 233 -43.42 30.43 -19.67
N LEU A 234 -43.92 30.35 -18.43
CA LEU A 234 -45.29 30.75 -18.09
C LEU A 234 -45.51 32.27 -18.23
N GLU A 235 -44.48 33.07 -17.96
CA GLU A 235 -44.46 34.53 -18.15
C GLU A 235 -44.27 34.94 -19.63
N GLN A 236 -44.22 33.97 -20.55
CA GLN A 236 -43.99 34.19 -22.00
C GLN A 236 -42.64 34.84 -22.34
N ASN A 237 -41.68 34.81 -21.41
CA ASN A 237 -40.32 35.26 -21.64
C ASN A 237 -39.50 34.11 -22.24
N TYR A 238 -39.76 33.82 -23.51
CA TYR A 238 -39.18 32.66 -24.19
C TYR A 238 -37.67 32.75 -24.39
N VAL A 239 -37.13 33.97 -24.51
CA VAL A 239 -35.68 34.18 -24.62
C VAL A 239 -35.01 33.72 -23.34
N ASP A 240 -35.48 34.19 -22.19
CA ASP A 240 -34.92 33.77 -20.90
C ASP A 240 -35.17 32.29 -20.62
N ALA A 241 -36.36 31.75 -20.96
CA ALA A 241 -36.63 30.33 -20.82
C ALA A 241 -35.66 29.44 -21.63
N VAL A 242 -35.32 29.85 -22.86
CA VAL A 242 -34.34 29.15 -23.69
C VAL A 242 -32.93 29.32 -23.14
N LEU A 243 -32.55 30.54 -22.74
CA LEU A 243 -31.22 30.80 -22.20
C LEU A 243 -30.98 30.02 -20.89
N GLU A 244 -31.91 30.11 -19.95
CA GLU A 244 -31.86 29.37 -18.69
C GLU A 244 -31.94 27.86 -18.93
N GLY A 245 -32.84 27.40 -19.81
CA GLY A 245 -33.05 25.98 -20.07
C GLY A 245 -31.85 25.30 -20.72
N VAL A 246 -31.36 25.88 -21.82
CA VAL A 246 -30.28 25.30 -22.63
C VAL A 246 -28.91 25.53 -21.97
N PHE A 247 -28.63 26.72 -21.43
CA PHE A 247 -27.29 26.99 -20.91
C PHE A 247 -27.12 26.63 -19.44
N LEU A 248 -28.11 26.91 -18.59
CA LEU A 248 -27.98 26.70 -17.15
C LEU A 248 -28.54 25.34 -16.73
N PHE A 249 -29.83 25.11 -16.95
CA PHE A 249 -30.51 23.90 -16.49
C PHE A 249 -29.86 22.64 -17.08
N GLN A 250 -29.68 22.56 -18.40
CA GLN A 250 -29.01 21.41 -19.03
C GLN A 250 -27.61 21.17 -18.45
N ARG A 251 -26.81 22.24 -18.28
CA ARG A 251 -25.45 22.13 -17.75
C ARG A 251 -25.41 21.54 -16.34
N TYR A 252 -26.20 22.10 -15.42
CA TYR A 252 -26.23 21.65 -14.03
C TYR A 252 -26.90 20.29 -13.87
N TYR A 253 -27.90 20.00 -14.71
CA TYR A 253 -28.55 18.70 -14.76
C TYR A 253 -27.60 17.60 -15.25
N MET A 254 -26.84 17.85 -16.32
CA MET A 254 -25.78 16.96 -16.77
C MET A 254 -24.67 16.80 -15.71
N GLY A 255 -24.25 17.91 -15.09
CA GLY A 255 -23.24 17.93 -14.05
C GLY A 255 -23.62 17.06 -12.84
N ASN A 256 -24.87 17.13 -12.38
CA ASN A 256 -25.41 16.28 -11.32
C ASN A 256 -25.23 14.78 -11.63
N ARG A 257 -25.51 14.35 -12.86
CA ARG A 257 -25.39 12.94 -13.29
C ARG A 257 -23.95 12.45 -13.25
N VAL A 258 -23.02 13.25 -13.79
CA VAL A 258 -21.59 12.93 -13.80
C VAL A 258 -21.04 12.89 -12.37
N HIS A 259 -21.44 13.86 -11.55
CA HIS A 259 -21.03 13.95 -10.16
C HIS A 259 -21.50 12.76 -9.33
N ALA A 260 -22.74 12.31 -9.52
CA ALA A 260 -23.26 11.09 -8.88
C ALA A 260 -22.41 9.85 -9.21
N ALA A 261 -22.06 9.67 -10.50
CA ALA A 261 -21.20 8.56 -10.92
C ALA A 261 -19.80 8.64 -10.28
N GLN A 262 -19.24 9.85 -10.18
CA GLN A 262 -17.94 10.08 -9.54
C GLN A 262 -17.97 9.79 -8.04
N ILE A 263 -19.04 10.20 -7.33
CA ILE A 263 -19.22 9.89 -5.91
C ILE A 263 -19.31 8.37 -5.71
N ALA A 264 -20.12 7.66 -6.51
CA ALA A 264 -20.26 6.21 -6.44
C ALA A 264 -18.92 5.48 -6.59
N ARG A 265 -18.05 5.97 -7.49
CA ARG A 265 -16.71 5.42 -7.71
C ARG A 265 -15.73 5.73 -6.57
N THR A 266 -15.71 6.96 -6.09
CA THR A 266 -14.61 7.45 -5.23
C THR A 266 -14.88 7.30 -3.74
N ARG A 267 -16.15 7.36 -3.32
CA ARG A 267 -16.52 7.37 -1.89
C ARG A 267 -16.20 6.04 -1.18
N PRO A 268 -16.44 4.84 -1.75
CA PRO A 268 -16.01 3.58 -1.15
C PRO A 268 -14.49 3.54 -0.93
N ILE A 269 -13.71 3.85 -1.97
CA ILE A 269 -12.24 3.87 -1.93
C ILE A 269 -11.71 4.84 -0.86
N LYS A 270 -12.32 6.02 -0.73
CA LYS A 270 -11.95 6.98 0.32
C LYS A 270 -12.19 6.43 1.73
N LYS A 271 -13.29 5.69 1.93
CA LYS A 271 -13.58 5.05 3.22
C LYS A 271 -12.59 3.92 3.51
N GLU A 272 -12.27 3.08 2.52
CA GLU A 272 -11.28 2.00 2.64
C GLU A 272 -9.90 2.56 3.00
N LYS A 273 -9.44 3.59 2.27
CA LYS A 273 -8.15 4.26 2.57
C LYS A 273 -8.09 4.81 3.99
N LYS A 274 -9.18 5.42 4.47
CA LYS A 274 -9.26 5.91 5.86
C LYS A 274 -9.12 4.76 6.87
N ILE A 275 -9.79 3.63 6.63
CA ILE A 275 -9.66 2.44 7.47
C ILE A 275 -8.24 1.89 7.43
N ALA A 276 -7.62 1.83 6.25
CA ALA A 276 -6.24 1.41 6.10
C ALA A 276 -5.27 2.31 6.89
N GLU A 277 -5.44 3.63 6.84
CA GLU A 277 -4.67 4.60 7.63
C GLU A 277 -4.86 4.39 9.14
N GLU A 278 -6.08 4.15 9.59
CA GLU A 278 -6.37 3.83 10.99
C GLU A 278 -5.68 2.53 11.44
N ILE A 279 -5.72 1.48 10.61
CA ILE A 279 -5.03 0.21 10.88
C ILE A 279 -3.52 0.43 10.99
N LEU A 280 -2.91 1.11 10.02
CA LEU A 280 -1.47 1.37 10.01
C LEU A 280 -1.05 2.23 11.21
N THR A 281 -1.87 3.21 11.59
CA THR A 281 -1.64 4.05 12.78
C THR A 281 -1.62 3.20 14.05
N GLU A 282 -2.59 2.29 14.22
CA GLU A 282 -2.65 1.41 15.39
C GLU A 282 -1.49 0.42 15.43
N LEU A 283 -1.09 -0.16 14.28
CA LEU A 283 0.12 -0.98 14.18
C LEU A 283 1.38 -0.20 14.56
N GLY A 284 1.49 1.05 14.12
CA GLY A 284 2.61 1.93 14.45
C GLY A 284 2.71 2.23 15.95
N LYS A 285 1.58 2.56 16.60
CA LYS A 285 1.51 2.75 18.06
C LYS A 285 1.91 1.49 18.81
N TYR A 286 1.40 0.34 18.35
CA TYR A 286 1.69 -0.93 18.98
C TYR A 286 3.18 -1.26 18.97
N LEU A 287 3.82 -1.07 17.82
CA LEU A 287 5.25 -1.28 17.67
C LEU A 287 6.09 -0.29 18.51
N ALA A 288 5.63 0.95 18.65
CA ALA A 288 6.31 1.94 19.49
C ALA A 288 6.24 1.59 20.99
N HIS A 289 5.13 0.99 21.45
CA HIS A 289 4.97 0.54 22.83
C HIS A 289 5.83 -0.68 23.18
N LYS A 290 6.22 -1.49 22.19
CA LYS A 290 7.06 -2.68 22.36
C LYS A 290 8.56 -2.40 22.47
N ARG A 291 8.98 -1.16 22.24
CA ARG A 291 10.36 -0.70 22.43
C ARG A 291 10.62 -0.39 23.89
#